data_AF-A0A9D3QK68-F1
#
_entry.id   AF-A0A9D3QK68-F1
#
_cell.length_a   1.000
_cell.length_b   1.000
_cell.length_c   1.000
_cell.angle_alpha   90.00
_cell.angle_beta   90.00
_cell.angle_gamma   90.00
#
_symmetry.space_group_name_H-M   'P 1'
#
loop_
_entity.id
_entity.type
_entity.pdbx_description
1 polymer ?
#
loop_
_entity_poly.entity_id
_entity_poly.type
_entity_poly.pdbx_seq_one_letter_code
_entity_poly.pdbx_strand_id
1 'polypeptide(L)'
;MDWILTLTCLCTVSQPAVTFNVDPVAWKSFINPATAFGYRVIQTKTDRLLVSAPLNYYRQNRKGTIYECNIGSSACSQIPIQVPDHGVNMSLGLSMSKDPKSSETLVCGPTIPRQCPSITTYNGMCFQLSESFSVRGSGLPPNLRDCPRGTDIVFLMDGSGSVSDIDFAQMKSFVIRMISQLLGRNSQFAVMQYSSEFDIHFDFNQFKRNGNRWKNLIDGIQQQRGYTHTPSAIRKVVRELFGSTRGARPGANKVLLVITDGETYGDHLSLYDVIPEAESKGIIRYAIGVGTAFNPNSGETRAGNYSIQTYC
;
A
#
# COMPACT_ATOMS: atom_id res chain seq x y z
N MET A 1 -25.80 -63.16 73.68
CA MET A 1 -26.63 -61.94 73.54
C MET A 1 -25.84 -61.03 72.63
N ASP A 2 -26.00 -61.20 71.33
CA ASP A 2 -25.19 -60.50 70.34
C ASP A 2 -25.98 -59.30 69.83
N TRP A 3 -25.44 -58.10 70.07
CA TRP A 3 -26.02 -56.83 69.62
C TRP A 3 -25.53 -56.53 68.20
N ILE A 4 -26.46 -56.47 67.25
CA ILE A 4 -26.19 -56.02 65.89
C ILE A 4 -26.50 -54.52 65.82
N LEU A 5 -25.45 -53.70 65.72
CA LEU A 5 -25.54 -52.27 65.43
C LEU A 5 -25.66 -52.06 63.91
N THR A 6 -26.85 -51.74 63.43
CA THR A 6 -27.07 -51.32 62.04
C THR A 6 -26.73 -49.84 61.88
N LEU A 7 -25.61 -49.56 61.21
CA LEU A 7 -25.22 -48.20 60.83
C LEU A 7 -25.89 -47.84 59.49
N THR A 8 -26.85 -46.93 59.50
CA THR A 8 -27.48 -46.39 58.29
C THR A 8 -26.70 -45.18 57.81
N CYS A 9 -26.01 -45.32 56.67
CA CYS A 9 -25.27 -44.22 56.04
C CYS A 9 -26.22 -43.44 55.11
N LEU A 10 -26.64 -42.24 55.53
CA LEU A 10 -27.37 -41.29 54.69
C LEU A 10 -26.38 -40.56 53.77
N CYS A 11 -26.22 -41.06 52.55
CA CYS A 11 -25.53 -40.32 51.49
C CYS A 11 -26.47 -39.23 50.94
N THR A 12 -26.31 -37.99 51.41
CA THR A 12 -26.95 -36.83 50.78
C THR A 12 -26.19 -36.48 49.50
N VAL A 13 -26.82 -36.67 48.35
CA VAL A 13 -26.31 -36.17 47.06
C VAL A 13 -26.60 -34.68 47.02
N SER A 14 -25.61 -33.84 47.30
CA SER A 14 -25.67 -32.41 47.01
C SER A 14 -25.62 -32.22 45.50
N GLN A 15 -26.77 -32.03 44.86
CA GLN A 15 -26.81 -31.56 43.48
C GLN A 15 -26.17 -30.16 43.42
N PRO A 16 -25.10 -29.96 42.64
CA PRO A 16 -24.58 -28.62 42.42
C PRO A 16 -25.64 -27.85 41.60
N ALA A 17 -26.34 -26.92 42.25
CA ALA A 17 -27.19 -25.98 41.55
C ALA A 17 -26.27 -25.11 40.68
N VAL A 18 -26.25 -25.38 39.37
CA VAL A 18 -25.61 -24.50 38.39
C VAL A 18 -26.50 -23.26 38.30
N THR A 19 -26.26 -22.29 39.17
CA THR A 19 -26.97 -21.01 39.13
C THR A 19 -26.41 -20.19 37.97
N PHE A 20 -27.28 -19.80 37.04
CA PHE A 20 -26.94 -18.82 36.01
C PHE A 20 -27.14 -17.42 36.60
N ASN A 21 -26.15 -16.53 36.41
CA ASN A 21 -26.13 -15.17 36.96
C ASN A 21 -26.66 -14.10 35.99
N VAL A 22 -27.29 -14.53 34.89
CA VAL A 22 -27.99 -13.66 33.95
C VAL A 22 -29.48 -13.80 34.21
N ASP A 23 -30.13 -12.74 34.67
CA ASP A 23 -31.58 -12.73 34.92
C ASP A 23 -32.32 -12.81 33.58
N PRO A 24 -33.02 -13.92 33.29
CA PRO A 24 -33.73 -14.10 32.03
C PRO A 24 -35.10 -13.41 32.02
N VAL A 25 -35.54 -12.75 33.10
CA VAL A 25 -36.87 -12.13 33.21
C VAL A 25 -36.78 -10.61 33.18
N ALA A 26 -35.70 -10.03 33.69
CA ALA A 26 -35.49 -8.58 33.75
C ALA A 26 -34.69 -8.00 32.56
N TRP A 27 -35.05 -8.32 31.31
CA TRP A 27 -34.39 -7.73 30.14
C TRP A 27 -34.97 -6.35 29.76
N LYS A 28 -34.12 -5.50 29.15
CA LYS A 28 -34.55 -4.28 28.47
C LYS A 28 -34.29 -4.42 26.97
N SER A 29 -35.27 -4.04 26.15
CA SER A 29 -35.15 -4.06 24.69
C SER A 29 -35.01 -2.65 24.13
N PHE A 30 -34.14 -2.53 23.14
CA PHE A 30 -33.97 -1.32 22.34
C PHE A 30 -34.38 -1.66 20.92
N ILE A 31 -35.39 -0.97 20.41
CA ILE A 31 -35.93 -1.19 19.07
C ILE A 31 -35.71 0.07 18.25
N ASN A 32 -35.13 -0.10 17.05
CA ASN A 32 -34.91 0.97 16.11
C ASN A 32 -35.12 0.43 14.68
N PRO A 33 -35.81 1.18 13.79
CA PRO A 33 -36.09 0.72 12.42
C PRO A 33 -34.84 0.70 11.51
N ALA A 34 -33.72 1.28 11.95
CA ALA A 34 -32.49 1.31 11.16
C ALA A 34 -31.99 -0.10 10.82
N THR A 35 -31.65 -0.33 9.55
CA THR A 35 -31.22 -1.65 9.09
C THR A 35 -29.94 -2.11 9.78
N ALA A 36 -29.98 -3.32 10.32
CA ALA A 36 -28.92 -3.93 11.14
C ALA A 36 -28.58 -3.14 12.42
N PHE A 37 -29.55 -2.43 13.01
CA PHE A 37 -29.39 -1.89 14.35
C PHE A 37 -29.06 -3.01 15.36
N GLY A 38 -28.10 -2.76 16.25
CA GLY A 38 -27.61 -3.75 17.20
C GLY A 38 -26.41 -4.56 16.69
N TYR A 39 -25.89 -4.27 15.49
CA TYR A 39 -24.78 -5.04 14.90
C TYR A 39 -23.50 -5.01 15.75
N ARG A 40 -23.18 -3.85 16.33
CA ARG A 40 -22.20 -3.71 17.42
C ARG A 40 -22.82 -2.91 18.56
N VAL A 41 -22.50 -3.33 19.77
CA VAL A 41 -22.91 -2.69 21.01
C VAL A 41 -21.68 -2.54 21.89
N ILE A 42 -21.42 -1.32 22.38
CA ILE A 42 -20.37 -1.03 23.35
C ILE A 42 -21.00 -0.32 24.53
N GLN A 43 -20.77 -0.84 25.73
CA GLN A 43 -21.12 -0.14 26.95
C GLN A 43 -20.06 0.94 27.24
N THR A 44 -20.46 2.20 27.20
CA THR A 44 -19.54 3.32 27.45
C THR A 44 -19.54 3.71 28.93
N LYS A 45 -20.73 3.78 29.53
CA LYS A 45 -20.98 4.06 30.95
C LYS A 45 -21.94 3.00 31.52
N THR A 46 -22.16 3.04 32.84
CA THR A 46 -23.08 2.11 33.51
C THR A 46 -24.51 2.18 32.97
N ASP A 47 -24.96 3.35 32.48
CA ASP A 47 -26.32 3.59 31.99
C ASP A 47 -26.42 3.87 30.48
N ARG A 48 -25.31 3.80 29.73
CA ARG A 48 -25.27 4.16 28.30
C ARG A 48 -24.65 3.09 27.42
N LEU A 49 -25.31 2.85 26.30
CA LEU A 49 -24.85 1.97 25.23
C LEU A 49 -24.61 2.77 23.96
N LEU A 50 -23.54 2.44 23.25
CA LEU A 50 -23.30 2.87 21.89
C LEU A 50 -23.67 1.72 20.96
N VAL A 51 -24.60 1.95 20.04
CA VAL A 51 -25.16 0.93 19.16
C VAL A 51 -25.00 1.33 17.70
N SER A 52 -24.53 0.41 16.85
CA SER A 52 -24.42 0.66 15.41
C SER A 52 -25.55 0.03 14.60
N ALA A 53 -25.84 0.67 13.47
CA ALA A 53 -26.68 0.15 12.39
C ALA A 53 -25.94 0.33 11.04
N PRO A 54 -24.92 -0.50 10.75
CA PRO A 54 -23.99 -0.28 9.64
C PRO A 54 -24.60 -0.46 8.25
N LEU A 55 -25.79 -1.06 8.15
CA LEU A 55 -26.47 -1.26 6.87
C LEU A 55 -27.54 -0.19 6.58
N ASN A 56 -27.82 0.69 7.54
CA ASN A 56 -28.81 1.74 7.41
C ASN A 56 -28.35 2.85 6.46
N TYR A 57 -29.19 3.24 5.51
CA TYR A 57 -28.96 4.41 4.65
C TYR A 57 -29.68 5.62 5.23
N TYR A 58 -28.95 6.70 5.47
CA TYR A 58 -29.53 7.95 6.00
C TYR A 58 -29.50 9.09 4.97
N ARG A 59 -28.70 8.96 3.91
CA ARG A 59 -28.70 9.79 2.69
C ARG A 59 -28.20 8.95 1.52
N GLN A 60 -28.39 9.45 0.30
CA GLN A 60 -27.79 8.84 -0.89
C GLN A 60 -26.26 8.76 -0.70
N ASN A 61 -25.67 7.59 -1.00
CA ASN A 61 -24.24 7.32 -0.86
C ASN A 61 -23.69 7.41 0.59
N ARG A 62 -24.56 7.39 1.60
CA ARG A 62 -24.18 7.42 3.02
C ARG A 62 -24.84 6.26 3.77
N LYS A 63 -23.98 5.38 4.29
CA LYS A 63 -24.38 4.10 4.88
C LYS A 63 -23.71 3.91 6.24
N GLY A 64 -24.51 3.53 7.22
CA GLY A 64 -24.12 3.29 8.61
C GLY A 64 -24.45 4.47 9.53
N THR A 65 -25.18 4.18 10.60
CA THR A 65 -25.54 5.17 11.64
C THR A 65 -25.18 4.65 13.02
N ILE A 66 -24.88 5.57 13.93
CA ILE A 66 -24.50 5.28 15.32
C ILE A 66 -25.52 5.92 16.25
N TYR A 67 -25.90 5.21 17.30
CA TYR A 67 -26.89 5.62 18.27
C TYR A 67 -26.32 5.56 19.68
N GLU A 68 -26.65 6.55 20.50
CA GLU A 68 -26.55 6.47 21.94
C GLU A 68 -27.88 5.95 22.47
N CYS A 69 -27.87 4.92 23.32
CA CYS A 69 -29.05 4.41 23.99
C CYS A 69 -28.92 4.53 25.51
N ASN A 70 -29.92 5.13 26.14
CA ASN A 70 -30.01 5.25 27.59
C ASN A 70 -30.73 4.05 28.17
N ILE A 71 -30.09 3.34 29.10
CA ILE A 71 -30.64 2.14 29.75
C ILE A 71 -31.82 2.46 30.66
N GLY A 72 -31.81 3.61 31.34
CA GLY A 72 -32.89 4.06 32.20
C GLY A 72 -34.21 4.28 31.45
N SER A 73 -34.17 5.05 30.36
CA SER A 73 -35.34 5.43 29.57
C SER A 73 -35.67 4.50 28.40
N SER A 74 -34.80 3.52 28.10
CA SER A 74 -34.89 2.65 26.92
C SER A 74 -34.97 3.40 25.58
N ALA A 75 -34.51 4.66 25.56
CA ALA A 75 -34.54 5.51 24.38
C ALA A 75 -33.18 5.56 23.69
N CYS A 76 -33.17 5.62 22.36
CA CYS A 76 -31.97 5.77 21.54
C CYS A 76 -32.04 7.03 20.68
N SER A 77 -30.96 7.82 20.69
CA SER A 77 -30.77 9.01 19.85
C SER A 77 -29.62 8.79 18.88
N GLN A 78 -29.76 9.27 17.64
CA GLN A 78 -28.68 9.19 16.65
C GLN A 78 -27.57 10.18 17.01
N ILE A 79 -26.32 9.73 16.94
CA ILE A 79 -25.14 10.59 17.07
C ILE A 79 -24.79 11.15 15.68
N PRO A 80 -24.80 12.48 15.49
CA PRO A 80 -24.47 13.09 14.21
C PRO A 80 -22.96 13.07 13.96
N ILE A 81 -22.51 12.22 13.03
CA ILE A 81 -21.11 12.16 12.59
C ILE A 81 -21.01 12.79 11.20
N GLN A 82 -20.21 13.85 11.07
CA GLN A 82 -19.96 14.52 9.80
C GLN A 82 -18.93 13.72 8.99
N VAL A 83 -19.45 12.87 8.09
CA VAL A 83 -18.62 12.06 7.19
C VAL A 83 -18.21 12.87 5.96
N PRO A 84 -16.91 12.98 5.66
CA PRO A 84 -16.42 13.64 4.45
C PRO A 84 -16.99 13.06 3.15
N ASP A 85 -16.90 13.80 2.05
CA ASP A 85 -17.51 13.40 0.77
C ASP A 85 -16.99 12.08 0.20
N HIS A 86 -15.71 11.80 0.43
CA HIS A 86 -15.05 10.57 0.01
C HIS A 86 -15.43 9.35 0.89
N GLY A 87 -16.16 9.52 1.99
CA GLY A 87 -16.71 8.44 2.84
C GLY A 87 -17.98 7.80 2.27
N VAL A 88 -17.96 7.42 0.99
CA VAL A 88 -19.13 6.87 0.28
C VAL A 88 -19.43 5.44 0.75
N ASN A 89 -20.70 5.19 1.12
CA ASN A 89 -21.21 3.86 1.48
C ASN A 89 -20.34 3.08 2.49
N MET A 90 -19.69 3.78 3.41
CA MET A 90 -18.63 3.22 4.24
C MET A 90 -19.09 2.14 5.23
N SER A 91 -20.40 1.96 5.43
CA SER A 91 -21.00 1.08 6.43
C SER A 91 -20.48 1.40 7.84
N LEU A 92 -20.57 2.69 8.21
CA LEU A 92 -20.07 3.20 9.48
C LEU A 92 -20.66 2.41 10.67
N GLY A 93 -19.80 1.96 11.59
CA GLY A 93 -20.19 1.15 12.73
C GLY A 93 -20.16 -0.36 12.48
N LEU A 94 -19.64 -0.79 11.33
CA LEU A 94 -19.34 -2.21 11.08
C LEU A 94 -18.22 -2.71 12.00
N SER A 95 -17.30 -1.83 12.38
CA SER A 95 -16.31 -2.07 13.42
C SER A 95 -16.35 -0.95 14.44
N MET A 96 -16.33 -1.33 15.72
CA MET A 96 -16.23 -0.41 16.84
C MET A 96 -15.35 -1.01 17.92
N SER A 97 -14.52 -0.20 18.55
CA SER A 97 -13.65 -0.64 19.64
C SER A 97 -13.46 0.47 20.67
N LYS A 98 -13.53 0.14 21.95
CA LYS A 98 -13.21 1.06 23.04
C LYS A 98 -11.73 0.96 23.36
N ASP A 99 -11.04 2.10 23.45
CA ASP A 99 -9.67 2.16 23.96
C ASP A 99 -9.70 2.00 25.49
N PRO A 100 -9.03 1.00 26.07
CA PRO A 100 -9.02 0.79 27.52
C PRO A 100 -8.31 1.91 28.29
N LYS A 101 -7.46 2.73 27.65
CA LYS A 101 -6.71 3.79 28.34
C LYS A 101 -7.45 5.12 28.34
N SER A 102 -7.94 5.56 27.18
CA SER A 102 -8.64 6.84 27.05
C SER A 102 -10.15 6.74 27.27
N SER A 103 -10.70 5.51 27.34
CA SER A 103 -12.14 5.22 27.29
C SER A 103 -12.86 5.75 26.04
N GLU A 104 -12.14 6.30 25.07
CA GLU A 104 -12.70 6.73 23.79
C GLU A 104 -13.12 5.51 22.97
N THR A 105 -14.13 5.69 22.13
CA THR A 105 -14.57 4.65 21.21
C THR A 105 -14.23 5.01 19.78
N LEU A 106 -13.47 4.15 19.12
CA LEU A 106 -13.22 4.23 17.70
C LEU A 106 -14.37 3.57 16.95
N VAL A 107 -14.97 4.28 16.01
CA VAL A 107 -16.06 3.79 15.17
C VAL A 107 -15.62 3.87 13.71
N CYS A 108 -15.62 2.74 13.03
CA CYS A 108 -15.08 2.61 11.68
C CYS A 108 -16.10 2.11 10.66
N GLY A 109 -15.99 2.61 9.44
CA GLY A 109 -16.64 2.10 8.24
C GLY A 109 -15.57 1.64 7.24
N PRO A 110 -15.35 0.32 7.08
CA PRO A 110 -14.25 -0.23 6.28
C PRO A 110 -14.62 -0.50 4.82
N THR A 111 -15.78 -0.05 4.35
CA THR A 111 -16.35 -0.47 3.05
C THR A 111 -16.45 0.66 2.03
N ILE A 112 -15.55 1.65 2.10
CA ILE A 112 -15.50 2.74 1.13
C ILE A 112 -14.95 2.19 -0.19
N PRO A 113 -15.76 2.03 -1.25
CA PRO A 113 -15.28 1.46 -2.50
C PRO A 113 -14.39 2.44 -3.25
N ARG A 114 -13.29 1.95 -3.81
CA ARG A 114 -12.44 2.69 -4.75
C ARG A 114 -12.29 1.86 -6.03
N GLN A 115 -12.86 2.35 -7.12
CA GLN A 115 -12.67 1.76 -8.43
C GLN A 115 -11.26 2.11 -8.94
N CYS A 116 -10.47 1.07 -9.21
CA CYS A 116 -9.16 1.18 -9.86
C CYS A 116 -9.24 0.56 -11.27
N PRO A 117 -8.26 0.82 -12.16
CA PRO A 117 -8.35 0.39 -13.55
C PRO A 117 -8.59 -1.11 -13.78
N SER A 118 -8.12 -1.97 -12.87
CA SER A 118 -8.21 -3.43 -13.01
C SER A 118 -8.86 -4.14 -11.82
N ILE A 119 -9.09 -3.45 -10.71
CA ILE A 119 -9.63 -4.02 -9.46
C ILE A 119 -10.47 -2.98 -8.73
N THR A 120 -11.42 -3.42 -7.92
CA THR A 120 -12.07 -2.57 -6.92
C THR A 120 -11.39 -2.83 -5.59
N THR A 121 -10.81 -1.79 -5.00
CA THR A 121 -10.27 -1.86 -3.63
C THR A 121 -11.27 -1.26 -2.65
N TYR A 122 -11.10 -1.56 -1.37
CA TYR A 122 -11.89 -0.99 -0.30
C TYR A 122 -10.99 -0.25 0.68
N ASN A 123 -11.36 0.99 0.96
CA ASN A 123 -10.76 1.82 1.98
C ASN A 123 -11.63 1.80 3.24
N GLY A 124 -11.03 2.18 4.37
CA GLY A 124 -11.72 2.40 5.62
C GLY A 124 -11.47 3.80 6.16
N MET A 125 -12.45 4.30 6.91
CA MET A 125 -12.31 5.51 7.70
C MET A 125 -12.94 5.30 9.07
N CYS A 126 -12.36 5.94 10.08
CA CYS A 126 -12.75 5.85 11.47
C CYS A 126 -12.94 7.23 12.09
N PHE A 127 -13.78 7.31 13.11
CA PHE A 127 -14.02 8.49 13.93
C PHE A 127 -13.82 8.12 15.40
N GLN A 128 -13.19 9.01 16.15
CA GLN A 128 -13.06 8.86 17.59
C GLN A 128 -14.24 9.56 18.27
N LEU A 129 -14.89 8.85 19.19
CA LEU A 129 -15.94 9.36 20.04
C LEU A 129 -15.43 9.40 21.48
N SER A 130 -15.59 10.56 22.11
CA SER A 130 -15.34 10.71 23.54
C SER A 130 -16.39 9.96 24.38
N GLU A 131 -16.17 9.86 25.69
CA GLU A 131 -17.18 9.31 26.61
C GLU A 131 -18.51 10.09 26.65
N SER A 132 -18.50 11.36 26.23
CA SER A 132 -19.71 12.18 26.08
C SER A 132 -20.30 12.12 24.67
N PHE A 133 -19.86 11.14 23.87
CA PHE A 133 -20.30 10.93 22.48
C PHE A 133 -20.02 12.11 21.54
N SER A 134 -19.09 12.99 21.91
CA SER A 134 -18.59 14.02 21.00
C SER A 134 -17.58 13.43 20.03
N VAL A 135 -17.77 13.71 18.74
CA VAL A 135 -16.86 13.29 17.67
C VAL A 135 -15.61 14.16 17.71
N ARG A 136 -14.43 13.54 17.67
CA ARG A 136 -13.13 14.22 17.60
C ARG A 136 -12.53 14.10 16.20
N GLY A 137 -12.08 15.23 15.66
CA GLY A 137 -11.41 15.32 14.37
C GLY A 137 -12.32 15.15 13.15
N SER A 138 -11.70 15.04 11.98
CA SER A 138 -12.38 15.00 10.67
C SER A 138 -12.42 13.59 10.03
N GLY A 139 -12.05 12.55 10.78
CA GLY A 139 -11.93 11.17 10.29
C GLY A 139 -10.48 10.74 10.06
N LEU A 140 -10.21 9.45 10.31
CA LEU A 140 -8.89 8.82 10.23
C LEU A 140 -8.93 7.60 9.30
N PRO A 141 -7.98 7.47 8.34
CA PRO A 141 -6.97 8.45 7.98
C PRO A 141 -7.59 9.71 7.33
N PRO A 142 -6.88 10.87 7.35
CA PRO A 142 -7.39 12.11 6.75
C PRO A 142 -7.55 12.02 5.22
N ASN A 143 -6.74 11.17 4.57
CA ASN A 143 -6.82 10.87 3.16
C ASN A 143 -6.95 9.35 2.96
N LEU A 144 -7.79 8.94 2.01
CA LEU A 144 -7.94 7.54 1.63
C LEU A 144 -6.77 7.08 0.76
N ARG A 145 -6.46 5.79 0.78
CA ARG A 145 -5.41 5.24 -0.08
C ARG A 145 -5.85 5.31 -1.54
N ASP A 146 -4.94 5.77 -2.38
CA ASP A 146 -5.08 5.73 -3.82
C ASP A 146 -4.95 4.29 -4.36
N CYS A 147 -5.35 4.12 -5.62
CA CYS A 147 -5.18 2.87 -6.32
C CYS A 147 -3.71 2.45 -6.36
N PRO A 148 -3.39 1.16 -6.12
CA PRO A 148 -2.03 0.65 -6.28
C PRO A 148 -1.54 0.94 -7.70
N ARG A 149 -0.50 1.78 -7.82
CA ARG A 149 0.17 2.05 -9.10
C ARG A 149 1.28 1.01 -9.27
N GLY A 150 1.36 0.40 -10.46
CA GLY A 150 2.53 -0.39 -10.80
C GLY A 150 3.75 0.50 -11.04
N THR A 151 4.93 -0.10 -11.11
CA THR A 151 6.17 0.63 -11.45
C THR A 151 6.75 0.11 -12.76
N ASP A 152 7.06 1.03 -13.67
CA ASP A 152 7.70 0.76 -14.95
C ASP A 152 9.14 1.26 -14.86
N ILE A 153 10.10 0.34 -14.92
CA ILE A 153 11.51 0.62 -14.66
C ILE A 153 12.31 0.37 -15.95
N VAL A 154 13.02 1.39 -16.42
CA VAL A 154 13.97 1.25 -17.53
C VAL A 154 15.38 1.27 -16.97
N PHE A 155 16.17 0.24 -17.26
CA PHE A 155 17.61 0.27 -17.05
C PHE A 155 18.28 0.75 -18.33
N LEU A 156 19.03 1.84 -18.22
CA LEU A 156 19.83 2.40 -19.28
C LEU A 156 21.30 2.15 -18.97
N MET A 157 21.90 1.18 -19.64
CA MET A 157 23.27 0.72 -19.39
C MET A 157 24.26 1.35 -20.36
N ASP A 158 25.32 1.92 -19.82
CA ASP A 158 26.45 2.42 -20.58
C ASP A 158 27.31 1.26 -21.09
N GLY A 159 27.40 1.16 -22.41
CA GLY A 159 28.21 0.20 -23.12
C GLY A 159 29.36 0.85 -23.88
N SER A 160 29.74 2.08 -23.52
CA SER A 160 30.82 2.83 -24.16
C SER A 160 32.21 2.19 -23.96
N GLY A 161 33.20 2.70 -24.69
CA GLY A 161 34.57 2.20 -24.64
C GLY A 161 35.35 2.57 -23.37
N SER A 162 34.89 3.57 -22.61
CA SER A 162 35.48 3.98 -21.33
C SER A 162 35.16 2.98 -20.21
N VAL A 163 34.01 2.30 -20.29
CA VAL A 163 33.59 1.26 -19.35
C VAL A 163 34.47 0.01 -19.53
N SER A 164 35.09 -0.47 -18.45
CA SER A 164 35.87 -1.71 -18.49
C SER A 164 34.98 -2.95 -18.62
N ASP A 165 35.51 -4.07 -19.15
CA ASP A 165 34.76 -5.34 -19.24
C ASP A 165 34.24 -5.83 -17.88
N ILE A 166 35.03 -5.59 -16.83
CA ILE A 166 34.68 -5.96 -15.45
C ILE A 166 33.51 -5.11 -14.96
N ASP A 167 33.55 -3.80 -15.21
CA ASP A 167 32.48 -2.89 -14.83
C ASP A 167 31.21 -3.17 -15.61
N PHE A 168 31.31 -3.46 -16.90
CA PHE A 168 30.14 -3.85 -17.71
C PHE A 168 29.50 -5.15 -17.22
N ALA A 169 30.31 -6.16 -16.85
CA ALA A 169 29.81 -7.37 -16.22
C ALA A 169 29.14 -7.10 -14.85
N GLN A 170 29.67 -6.14 -14.09
CA GLN A 170 29.04 -5.66 -12.85
C GLN A 170 27.72 -4.95 -13.13
N MET A 171 27.61 -4.12 -14.18
CA MET A 171 26.35 -3.48 -14.58
C MET A 171 25.27 -4.54 -14.88
N LYS A 172 25.59 -5.56 -15.71
CA LYS A 172 24.67 -6.69 -15.97
C LYS A 172 24.20 -7.37 -14.69
N SER A 173 25.15 -7.67 -13.80
CA SER A 173 24.86 -8.31 -12.52
C SER A 173 23.97 -7.46 -11.62
N PHE A 174 24.16 -6.13 -11.62
CA PHE A 174 23.30 -5.19 -10.91
C PHE A 174 21.87 -5.23 -11.43
N VAL A 175 21.68 -5.11 -12.74
CA VAL A 175 20.34 -5.16 -13.37
C VAL A 175 19.65 -6.47 -13.03
N ILE A 176 20.34 -7.60 -13.12
CA ILE A 176 19.78 -8.92 -12.79
C ILE A 176 19.33 -9.01 -11.33
N ARG A 177 20.16 -8.52 -10.39
CA ARG A 177 19.81 -8.51 -8.96
C ARG A 177 18.60 -7.63 -8.68
N MET A 178 18.56 -6.43 -9.26
CA MET A 178 17.46 -5.49 -9.08
C MET A 178 16.14 -6.03 -9.62
N ILE A 179 16.14 -6.58 -10.85
CA ILE A 179 14.95 -7.21 -11.42
C ILE A 179 14.48 -8.34 -10.49
N SER A 180 15.39 -9.23 -10.07
CA SER A 180 15.06 -10.36 -9.19
C SER A 180 14.40 -9.94 -7.88
N GLN A 181 14.87 -8.86 -7.24
CA GLN A 181 14.30 -8.35 -5.99
C GLN A 181 12.93 -7.70 -6.15
N LEU A 182 12.66 -7.15 -7.34
CA LEU A 182 11.44 -6.39 -7.65
C LEU A 182 10.38 -7.21 -8.39
N LEU A 183 10.71 -8.44 -8.81
CA LEU A 183 9.74 -9.40 -9.34
C LEU A 183 8.58 -9.60 -8.36
N GLY A 184 7.36 -9.68 -8.89
CA GLY A 184 6.13 -9.84 -8.11
C GLY A 184 5.59 -8.56 -7.44
N ARG A 185 6.34 -7.45 -7.46
CA ARG A 185 5.91 -6.17 -6.85
C ARG A 185 5.15 -5.25 -7.81
N ASN A 186 4.31 -5.81 -8.68
CA ASN A 186 3.62 -5.07 -9.75
C ASN A 186 4.57 -4.20 -10.63
N SER A 187 5.81 -4.66 -10.79
CA SER A 187 6.87 -3.98 -11.53
C SER A 187 7.10 -4.66 -12.87
N GLN A 188 7.37 -3.87 -13.92
CA GLN A 188 7.81 -4.35 -15.22
C GLN A 188 9.07 -3.61 -15.65
N PHE A 189 9.90 -4.26 -16.47
CA PHE A 189 11.24 -3.77 -16.76
C PHE A 189 11.48 -3.69 -18.27
N ALA A 190 12.30 -2.72 -18.66
CA ALA A 190 12.92 -2.66 -19.97
C ALA A 190 14.42 -2.43 -19.78
N VAL A 191 15.23 -2.91 -20.73
CA VAL A 191 16.68 -2.75 -20.71
C VAL A 191 17.12 -2.21 -22.06
N MET A 192 17.85 -1.10 -22.02
CA MET A 192 18.50 -0.50 -23.18
C MET A 192 19.98 -0.31 -22.87
N GLN A 193 20.83 -0.65 -23.83
CA GLN A 193 22.24 -0.28 -23.81
C GLN A 193 22.45 0.95 -24.69
N TYR A 194 23.36 1.83 -24.30
CA TYR A 194 23.79 2.94 -25.14
C TYR A 194 25.31 3.04 -25.23
N SER A 195 25.76 3.53 -26.38
CA SER A 195 27.12 3.98 -26.63
C SER A 195 27.05 5.04 -27.73
N SER A 196 27.72 4.82 -28.87
CA SER A 196 27.44 5.56 -30.11
C SER A 196 26.02 5.25 -30.64
N GLU A 197 25.57 4.01 -30.44
CA GLU A 197 24.28 3.47 -30.88
C GLU A 197 23.39 3.09 -29.68
N PHE A 198 22.07 2.94 -29.91
CA PHE A 198 21.09 2.66 -28.85
C PHE A 198 20.34 1.35 -29.08
N ASP A 199 20.69 0.30 -28.35
CA ASP A 199 20.10 -1.03 -28.48
C ASP A 199 19.09 -1.31 -27.38
N ILE A 200 17.81 -1.42 -27.76
CA ILE A 200 16.75 -1.89 -26.86
C ILE A 200 16.81 -3.43 -26.83
N HIS A 201 17.39 -3.98 -25.77
CA HIS A 201 17.50 -5.43 -25.58
C HIS A 201 16.16 -6.09 -25.27
N PHE A 202 15.34 -5.43 -24.44
CA PHE A 202 13.92 -5.74 -24.36
C PHE A 202 13.10 -4.57 -23.81
N ASP A 203 11.90 -4.37 -24.35
CA ASP A 203 10.89 -3.46 -23.83
C ASP A 203 9.91 -4.14 -22.84
N PHE A 204 8.95 -3.39 -22.30
CA PHE A 204 8.00 -3.92 -21.31
C PHE A 204 7.10 -5.03 -21.88
N ASN A 205 6.78 -4.98 -23.19
CA ASN A 205 6.03 -6.04 -23.84
C ASN A 205 6.87 -7.32 -23.96
N GLN A 206 8.12 -7.19 -24.39
CA GLN A 206 9.05 -8.30 -24.49
C GLN A 206 9.35 -8.90 -23.11
N PHE A 207 9.51 -8.08 -22.06
CA PHE A 207 9.67 -8.57 -20.69
C PHE A 207 8.53 -9.52 -20.28
N LYS A 208 7.27 -9.13 -20.52
CA LYS A 208 6.09 -9.97 -20.24
C LYS A 208 6.13 -11.28 -21.05
N ARG A 209 6.48 -11.21 -22.33
CA ARG A 209 6.53 -12.39 -23.22
C ARG A 209 7.66 -13.34 -22.90
N ASN A 210 8.79 -12.82 -22.41
CA ASN A 210 9.99 -13.60 -22.16
C ASN A 210 9.88 -14.45 -20.88
N GLY A 211 8.95 -14.13 -19.97
CA GLY A 211 8.77 -14.87 -18.72
C GLY A 211 10.10 -14.98 -17.98
N ASN A 212 10.50 -16.20 -17.59
CA ASN A 212 11.75 -16.42 -16.85
C ASN A 212 13.05 -16.28 -17.68
N ARG A 213 12.97 -16.01 -19.00
CA ARG A 213 14.15 -15.91 -19.88
C ARG A 213 14.84 -14.55 -19.85
N TRP A 214 14.27 -13.54 -19.17
CA TRP A 214 14.84 -12.19 -19.13
C TRP A 214 16.30 -12.17 -18.64
N LYS A 215 16.67 -13.08 -17.72
CA LYS A 215 18.03 -13.15 -17.18
C LYS A 215 19.06 -13.49 -18.26
N ASN A 216 18.77 -14.52 -19.06
CA ASN A 216 19.66 -14.95 -20.15
C ASN A 216 19.81 -13.86 -21.22
N LEU A 217 18.76 -13.07 -21.45
CA LEU A 217 18.82 -11.94 -22.38
C LEU A 217 19.82 -10.88 -21.88
N ILE A 218 19.82 -10.58 -20.58
CA ILE A 218 20.77 -9.64 -19.98
C ILE A 218 22.18 -10.22 -19.99
N ASP A 219 22.36 -11.47 -19.55
CA ASP A 219 23.67 -12.13 -19.51
C ASP A 219 24.35 -12.12 -20.89
N GLY A 220 23.55 -12.32 -21.95
CA GLY A 220 24.00 -12.32 -23.35
C GLY A 220 24.32 -10.95 -23.96
N ILE A 221 24.02 -9.84 -23.28
CA ILE A 221 24.34 -8.49 -23.77
C ILE A 221 25.86 -8.35 -23.93
N GLN A 222 26.27 -7.94 -25.13
CA GLN A 222 27.65 -7.60 -25.47
C GLN A 222 27.84 -6.08 -25.43
N GLN A 223 28.99 -5.65 -24.91
CA GLN A 223 29.37 -4.25 -24.83
C GLN A 223 29.66 -3.69 -26.24
N GLN A 224 29.22 -2.45 -26.51
CA GLN A 224 29.35 -1.81 -27.83
C GLN A 224 30.73 -1.14 -28.06
N ARG A 225 31.36 -0.61 -27.02
CA ARG A 225 32.71 0.02 -27.02
C ARG A 225 32.87 1.28 -27.89
N GLY A 226 31.80 2.03 -28.14
CA GLY A 226 31.83 3.32 -28.86
C GLY A 226 31.91 4.52 -27.92
N TYR A 227 31.34 5.65 -28.36
CA TYR A 227 31.20 6.88 -27.59
C TYR A 227 30.13 6.79 -26.50
N THR A 228 29.86 7.89 -25.79
CA THR A 228 29.01 7.91 -24.59
C THR A 228 27.91 8.96 -24.76
N HIS A 229 26.90 8.64 -25.57
CA HIS A 229 25.79 9.54 -25.91
C HIS A 229 24.65 9.52 -24.86
N THR A 230 24.97 9.92 -23.62
CA THR A 230 24.07 9.80 -22.46
C THR A 230 22.80 10.66 -22.59
N PRO A 231 22.86 11.99 -22.83
CA PRO A 231 21.67 12.80 -23.11
C PRO A 231 20.74 12.24 -24.20
N SER A 232 21.30 11.85 -25.34
CA SER A 232 20.55 11.31 -26.47
C SER A 232 19.86 9.99 -26.13
N ALA A 233 20.54 9.11 -25.40
CA ALA A 233 19.97 7.87 -24.90
C ALA A 233 18.80 8.12 -23.92
N ILE A 234 18.94 9.07 -22.99
CA ILE A 234 17.86 9.47 -22.07
C ILE A 234 16.63 9.95 -22.87
N ARG A 235 16.82 10.81 -23.87
CA ARG A 235 15.72 11.29 -24.72
C ARG A 235 15.00 10.13 -25.42
N LYS A 236 15.73 9.13 -25.92
CA LYS A 236 15.13 7.94 -26.53
C LYS A 236 14.27 7.16 -25.53
N VAL A 237 14.74 6.95 -24.30
CA VAL A 237 13.94 6.31 -23.24
C VAL A 237 12.64 7.09 -22.98
N VAL A 238 12.74 8.40 -22.81
CA VAL A 238 11.63 9.32 -22.48
C VAL A 238 10.58 9.39 -23.58
N ARG A 239 10.99 9.27 -24.85
CA ARG A 239 10.09 9.37 -26.01
C ARG A 239 9.53 8.03 -26.46
N GLU A 240 10.31 6.95 -26.35
CA GLU A 240 9.96 5.65 -26.91
C GLU A 240 9.63 4.60 -25.84
N LEU A 241 10.55 4.29 -24.93
CA LEU A 241 10.39 3.15 -24.01
C LEU A 241 9.25 3.36 -23.01
N PHE A 242 9.05 4.58 -22.53
CA PHE A 242 7.89 4.92 -21.70
C PHE A 242 6.59 5.15 -22.49
N GLY A 243 6.58 4.81 -23.79
CA GLY A 243 5.40 4.81 -24.64
C GLY A 243 4.52 3.57 -24.45
N SER A 244 3.21 3.74 -24.62
CA SER A 244 2.24 2.63 -24.52
C SER A 244 2.48 1.54 -25.56
N THR A 245 2.99 1.89 -26.74
CA THR A 245 3.37 0.94 -27.81
C THR A 245 4.49 -0.02 -27.37
N ARG A 246 5.34 0.40 -26.44
CA ARG A 246 6.41 -0.41 -25.81
C ARG A 246 5.95 -1.13 -24.53
N GLY A 247 4.67 -1.01 -24.18
CA GLY A 247 4.05 -1.70 -23.05
C GLY A 247 4.06 -0.93 -21.73
N ALA A 248 4.47 0.35 -21.75
CA ALA A 248 4.41 1.21 -20.58
C ALA A 248 2.95 1.51 -20.18
N ARG A 249 2.68 1.53 -18.88
CA ARG A 249 1.34 1.71 -18.31
C ARG A 249 1.10 3.19 -18.01
N PRO A 250 0.01 3.81 -18.51
CA PRO A 250 -0.26 5.24 -18.31
C PRO A 250 -0.29 5.70 -16.84
N GLY A 251 -0.81 4.84 -15.94
CA GLY A 251 -0.93 5.14 -14.51
C GLY A 251 0.18 4.57 -13.62
N ALA A 252 1.24 3.99 -14.21
CA ALA A 252 2.37 3.47 -13.44
C ALA A 252 3.37 4.57 -13.10
N ASN A 253 4.08 4.39 -11.98
CA ASN A 253 5.27 5.19 -11.69
C ASN A 253 6.35 4.86 -12.73
N LYS A 254 6.96 5.87 -13.34
CA LYS A 254 8.00 5.68 -14.34
C LYS A 254 9.36 5.95 -13.71
N VAL A 255 10.27 4.99 -13.79
CA VAL A 255 11.61 5.09 -13.18
C VAL A 255 12.67 4.78 -14.21
N LEU A 256 13.62 5.69 -14.39
CA LEU A 256 14.81 5.51 -15.22
C LEU A 256 16.04 5.34 -14.33
N LEU A 257 16.72 4.21 -14.46
CA LEU A 257 18.00 3.92 -13.82
C LEU A 257 19.10 4.01 -14.87
N VAL A 258 19.87 5.09 -14.84
CA VAL A 258 21.05 5.28 -15.71
C VAL A 258 22.26 4.67 -15.02
N ILE A 259 22.96 3.75 -15.67
CA ILE A 259 24.14 3.07 -15.15
C ILE A 259 25.33 3.41 -16.05
N THR A 260 26.34 4.10 -15.53
CA THR A 260 27.43 4.69 -16.33
C THR A 260 28.74 4.75 -15.56
N ASP A 261 29.87 4.94 -16.22
CA ASP A 261 31.15 5.29 -15.58
C ASP A 261 31.34 6.81 -15.38
N GLY A 262 30.32 7.61 -15.73
CA GLY A 262 30.28 9.05 -15.49
C GLY A 262 30.85 9.90 -16.62
N GLU A 263 31.37 9.29 -17.69
CA GLU A 263 31.81 10.03 -18.87
C GLU A 263 30.63 10.35 -19.81
N THR A 264 30.71 11.46 -20.52
CA THR A 264 29.81 11.77 -21.64
C THR A 264 30.67 12.41 -22.72
N TYR A 265 30.74 11.76 -23.87
CA TYR A 265 31.63 12.16 -24.96
C TYR A 265 30.96 11.87 -26.30
N GLY A 266 31.05 12.82 -27.24
CA GLY A 266 30.49 12.70 -28.58
C GLY A 266 28.99 12.99 -28.71
N ASP A 267 28.28 13.26 -27.60
CA ASP A 267 26.85 13.59 -27.65
C ASP A 267 26.62 15.02 -28.17
N HIS A 268 25.70 15.16 -29.13
CA HIS A 268 25.26 16.45 -29.65
C HIS A 268 24.28 17.20 -28.76
N LEU A 269 23.71 16.52 -27.75
CA LEU A 269 22.80 17.08 -26.76
C LEU A 269 23.50 17.22 -25.40
N SER A 270 22.95 18.07 -24.56
CA SER A 270 23.31 18.17 -23.15
C SER A 270 22.19 17.62 -22.25
N LEU A 271 22.51 17.35 -20.98
CA LEU A 271 21.49 16.96 -20.00
C LEU A 271 20.41 18.05 -19.84
N TYR A 272 20.76 19.33 -19.99
CA TYR A 272 19.82 20.44 -19.92
C TYR A 272 18.74 20.36 -21.02
N ASP A 273 19.02 19.73 -22.16
CA ASP A 273 18.08 19.58 -23.28
C ASP A 273 17.06 18.45 -23.10
N VAL A 274 17.27 17.55 -22.13
CA VAL A 274 16.52 16.28 -22.04
C VAL A 274 15.87 16.06 -20.67
N ILE A 275 16.48 16.56 -19.60
CA ILE A 275 15.95 16.40 -18.24
C ILE A 275 14.58 17.09 -18.06
N PRO A 276 14.34 18.33 -18.54
CA PRO A 276 13.02 18.95 -18.45
C PRO A 276 11.91 18.13 -19.13
N GLU A 277 12.23 17.46 -20.25
CA GLU A 277 11.26 16.58 -20.91
C GLU A 277 10.91 15.37 -20.02
N ALA A 278 11.92 14.76 -19.38
CA ALA A 278 11.71 13.65 -18.45
C ALA A 278 10.88 14.05 -17.21
N GLU A 279 11.16 15.23 -16.66
CA GLU A 279 10.41 15.83 -15.54
C GLU A 279 8.95 16.09 -15.90
N SER A 280 8.70 16.70 -17.07
CA SER A 280 7.34 16.99 -17.54
C SER A 280 6.49 15.72 -17.71
N LYS A 281 7.13 14.57 -17.94
CA LYS A 281 6.48 13.25 -18.04
C LYS A 281 6.45 12.47 -16.73
N GLY A 282 6.89 13.06 -15.62
CA GLY A 282 6.87 12.46 -14.28
C GLY A 282 7.77 11.24 -14.14
N ILE A 283 8.89 11.20 -14.87
CA ILE A 283 9.85 10.08 -14.82
C ILE A 283 10.85 10.32 -13.68
N ILE A 284 10.86 9.47 -12.67
CA ILE A 284 11.85 9.51 -11.58
C ILE A 284 13.18 8.97 -12.10
N ARG A 285 14.30 9.62 -11.80
CA ARG A 285 15.61 9.29 -12.40
C ARG A 285 16.66 9.04 -11.30
N TYR A 286 17.44 7.99 -11.48
CA TYR A 286 18.63 7.73 -10.65
C TYR A 286 19.83 7.51 -11.55
N ALA A 287 20.97 8.06 -11.17
CA ALA A 287 22.25 7.70 -11.76
C ALA A 287 23.00 6.74 -10.83
N ILE A 288 23.57 5.71 -11.43
CA ILE A 288 24.31 4.65 -10.77
C ILE A 288 25.67 4.61 -11.45
N GLY A 289 26.63 5.27 -10.85
CA GLY A 289 28.01 5.19 -11.34
C GLY A 289 28.61 3.81 -11.06
N VAL A 290 29.56 3.41 -11.89
CA VAL A 290 30.37 2.19 -11.75
C VAL A 290 31.84 2.55 -11.94
N GLY A 291 32.75 1.79 -11.33
CA GLY A 291 34.19 2.04 -11.44
C GLY A 291 34.60 3.39 -10.84
N THR A 292 35.28 4.22 -11.63
CA THR A 292 35.85 5.51 -11.20
C THR A 292 34.90 6.69 -11.34
N ALA A 293 33.62 6.46 -11.66
CA ALA A 293 32.59 7.50 -11.82
C ALA A 293 32.41 8.46 -10.62
N PHE A 294 33.09 8.21 -9.50
CA PHE A 294 32.84 8.88 -8.23
C PHE A 294 34.08 9.56 -7.66
N ASN A 295 33.88 10.82 -7.27
CA ASN A 295 34.74 11.53 -6.34
C ASN A 295 34.21 11.32 -4.91
N PRO A 296 34.96 10.68 -4.00
CA PRO A 296 34.47 10.34 -2.65
C PRO A 296 34.11 11.55 -1.76
N ASN A 297 34.36 12.78 -2.22
CA ASN A 297 34.06 14.01 -1.50
C ASN A 297 32.69 14.66 -1.85
N SER A 298 31.86 14.06 -2.72
CA SER A 298 30.61 14.68 -3.21
C SER A 298 29.34 14.44 -2.36
N GLY A 299 29.43 13.71 -1.23
CA GLY A 299 28.30 13.49 -0.32
C GLY A 299 27.30 12.40 -0.77
N GLU A 300 27.71 11.50 -1.66
CA GLU A 300 26.88 10.44 -2.24
C GLU A 300 26.85 9.15 -1.40
N THR A 301 25.73 8.41 -1.46
CA THR A 301 25.54 7.15 -0.72
C THR A 301 26.07 5.96 -1.53
N ARG A 302 26.99 5.18 -0.94
CA ARG A 302 27.52 3.93 -1.51
C ARG A 302 26.69 2.71 -1.10
N ALA A 303 26.37 1.86 -2.06
CA ALA A 303 25.74 0.54 -1.88
C ALA A 303 26.64 -0.54 -2.50
N GLY A 304 27.67 -0.98 -1.77
CA GLY A 304 28.70 -1.88 -2.28
C GLY A 304 29.64 -1.17 -3.25
N ASN A 305 29.91 -1.76 -4.42
CA ASN A 305 30.73 -1.16 -5.50
C ASN A 305 29.99 -0.10 -6.33
N TYR A 306 28.71 0.17 -6.02
CA TYR A 306 27.91 1.16 -6.72
C TYR A 306 27.69 2.36 -5.80
N SER A 307 27.62 3.55 -6.37
CA SER A 307 27.02 4.70 -5.68
C SER A 307 25.76 5.14 -6.43
N ILE A 308 24.80 5.63 -5.68
CA ILE A 308 23.49 5.99 -6.20
C ILE A 308 23.27 7.47 -5.92
N GLN A 309 23.07 8.25 -6.98
CA GLN A 309 22.63 9.63 -6.88
C GLN A 309 21.21 9.76 -7.42
N THR A 310 20.36 10.38 -6.61
CA THR A 310 18.97 10.67 -7.00
C THR A 310 18.92 12.06 -7.61
N TYR A 311 18.38 12.16 -8.84
CA TYR A 311 18.12 13.45 -9.47
C TYR A 311 16.60 13.61 -9.52
N CYS A 312 16.07 14.43 -8.61
CA CYS A 312 14.66 14.83 -8.62
C CYS A 312 14.35 15.65 -9.87
#